data_AF-A0AAF0RN76-F1
#
_entry.id   AF-A0AAF0RN76-F1
#
_cell.length_a   1.000
_cell.length_b   1.000
_cell.length_c   1.000
_cell.angle_alpha   90.00
_cell.angle_beta   90.00
_cell.angle_gamma   90.00
#
_symmetry.space_group_name_H-M   'P 1'
#
loop_
_entity.id
_entity.type
_entity.pdbx_description
1 polymer ?
#
loop_
_entity_poly.entity_id
_entity_poly.type
_entity_poly.pdbx_seq_one_letter_code
_entity_poly.pdbx_strand_id
1 'polypeptide(L)' 'MRELLVGIDMSERTLERRCVAATGCSPAQLGRWYRSLAVRSALSRGDRPSDVATRFGFSTTSSMRRALERVRPPTNRR' A
#
# COMPACT_ATOMS: atom_id res chain seq x y z
N MET A 1 -11.04 5.13 -5.66
CA MET A 1 -11.04 6.61 -5.72
C MET A 1 -12.45 7.15 -5.54
N ARG A 2 -13.42 6.71 -6.35
CA ARG A 2 -14.83 7.11 -6.23
C ARG A 2 -15.42 6.98 -4.81
N GLU A 3 -15.21 5.86 -4.12
CA GLU A 3 -15.72 5.68 -2.74
C GLU A 3 -15.11 6.65 -1.71
N LEU A 4 -13.82 7.00 -1.87
CA LEU A 4 -13.18 8.01 -1.01
C LEU A 4 -13.77 9.40 -1.25
N LEU A 5 -14.11 9.74 -2.49
CA LEU A 5 -14.68 11.06 -2.82
C LEU A 5 -16.11 11.25 -2.30
N VAL A 6 -16.87 10.18 -2.09
CA VAL A 6 -18.24 10.27 -1.54
C VAL A 6 -18.24 10.74 -0.08
N GLY A 7 -17.16 10.49 0.67
CA GLY A 7 -17.06 10.85 2.09
C GLY A 7 -16.25 12.10 2.39
N ILE A 8 -15.75 12.83 1.39
CA ILE A 8 -14.83 13.95 1.58
C ILE A 8 -15.35 15.14 0.76
N ASP A 9 -15.56 16.29 1.41
CA ASP A 9 -15.99 17.54 0.76
C ASP A 9 -14.83 18.21 -0.02
N MET A 10 -14.26 17.46 -0.98
CA MET A 10 -13.10 17.90 -1.77
C MET A 10 -13.13 17.31 -3.18
N SER A 11 -12.66 18.10 -4.15
CA SER A 11 -12.40 17.58 -5.49
C SER A 11 -11.24 16.57 -5.50
N GLU A 12 -11.29 15.63 -6.45
CA GLU A 12 -10.24 14.60 -6.65
C GLU A 12 -8.85 15.20 -6.76
N ARG A 13 -8.71 16.28 -7.54
CA ARG A 13 -7.44 17.01 -7.70
C ARG A 13 -6.93 17.59 -6.38
N THR A 14 -7.82 18.07 -5.52
CA THR A 14 -7.44 18.60 -4.20
C THR A 14 -7.02 17.48 -3.26
N LEU A 15 -7.73 16.36 -3.27
CA LEU A 15 -7.39 15.16 -2.50
C LEU A 15 -6.01 14.63 -2.90
N GLU A 16 -5.74 14.50 -4.20
CA GLU A 16 -4.43 14.06 -4.70
C GLU A 16 -3.32 15.00 -4.24
N ARG A 17 -3.48 16.31 -4.44
CA ARG A 17 -2.47 17.31 -4.05
C ARG A 17 -2.17 17.24 -2.55
N ARG A 18 -3.20 17.20 -1.70
CA ARG A 18 -3.03 17.12 -0.24
C ARG A 18 -2.38 15.82 0.20
N CYS A 19 -2.79 14.69 -0.38
CA CYS A 19 -2.22 13.39 -0.07
C CYS A 19 -0.73 13.32 -0.42
N VAL A 20 -0.35 13.81 -1.61
CA VAL A 20 1.06 13.87 -2.03
C VAL A 20 1.85 14.83 -1.13
N ALA A 21 1.30 16.00 -0.80
CA ALA A 21 1.97 16.95 0.08
C ALA A 21 2.23 16.37 1.48
N ALA A 22 1.27 15.65 2.06
CA ALA A 22 1.37 15.10 3.41
C ALA A 22 2.20 13.81 3.49
N THR A 23 2.11 12.93 2.49
CA THR A 23 2.64 11.55 2.57
C THR A 23 3.69 11.21 1.50
N GLY A 24 3.92 12.12 0.55
CA GLY A 24 4.73 11.86 -0.64
C GLY A 24 4.11 10.87 -1.64
N CYS A 25 2.87 10.43 -1.42
CA CYS A 25 2.16 9.43 -2.23
C CYS A 25 0.79 9.93 -2.67
N SER A 26 0.35 9.52 -3.87
CA SER A 26 -1.06 9.70 -4.27
C SER A 26 -1.98 8.78 -3.46
N PRO A 27 -3.29 9.06 -3.37
CA PRO A 27 -4.22 8.22 -2.61
C PRO A 27 -4.21 6.75 -3.06
N ALA A 28 -4.08 6.51 -4.37
CA ALA A 28 -4.00 5.15 -4.92
C ALA A 28 -2.70 4.44 -4.52
N GLN A 29 -1.56 5.15 -4.51
CA GLN A 29 -0.28 4.61 -4.04
C GLN A 29 -0.34 4.30 -2.54
N LEU A 30 -0.90 5.22 -1.76
CA LEU A 30 -1.08 5.05 -0.32
C LEU A 30 -1.99 3.85 -0.02
N GLY A 31 -3.10 3.69 -0.75
CA GLY A 31 -3.97 2.52 -0.63
C GLY A 31 -3.26 1.21 -0.97
N ARG A 32 -2.37 1.19 -1.98
CA ARG A 32 -1.53 0.01 -2.27
C ARG A 32 -0.55 -0.28 -1.13
N TRP A 33 0.05 0.73 -0.52
CA TRP A 33 0.89 0.58 0.65
C TRP A 33 0.14 -0.06 1.82
N TYR A 34 -1.01 0.47 2.21
CA TYR A 34 -1.81 -0.08 3.31
C TYR A 34 -2.23 -1.53 3.06
N ARG A 35 -2.65 -1.88 1.84
CA ARG A 35 -2.97 -3.28 1.49
C ARG A 35 -1.78 -4.21 1.60
N SER A 36 -0.55 -3.71 1.37
CA SER A 36 0.67 -4.51 1.51
C SER A 36 1.08 -4.76 2.97
N LEU A 37 0.51 -4.03 3.95
CA LEU A 37 0.93 -4.13 5.35
C LEU A 37 0.70 -5.50 5.95
N ALA A 38 -0.41 -6.16 5.64
CA ALA A 38 -0.70 -7.49 6.18
C ALA A 38 0.39 -8.52 5.81
N VAL A 39 0.87 -8.47 4.56
CA VAL A 39 1.95 -9.30 4.05
C VAL A 39 3.27 -8.95 4.75
N ARG A 40 3.59 -7.65 4.85
CA ARG A 40 4.83 -7.18 5.51
C ARG A 40 4.85 -7.54 6.99
N SER A 41 3.73 -7.40 7.70
CA SER A 41 3.61 -7.76 9.11
C SER A 41 3.80 -9.26 9.34
N ALA A 42 3.27 -10.12 8.44
CA ALA A 42 3.51 -11.56 8.52
C ALA A 42 5.00 -11.90 8.39
N LEU A 43 5.68 -11.29 7.41
CA LEU A 43 7.12 -11.48 7.23
C LEU A 43 7.93 -10.96 8.43
N SER A 44 7.59 -9.78 8.97
CA SER A 44 8.27 -9.24 10.16
C SER A 44 8.06 -10.06 11.43
N ARG A 45 6.95 -10.80 11.56
CA ARG A 45 6.75 -11.74 12.67
C ARG A 45 7.58 -13.03 12.53
N GLY A 46 8.19 -13.27 11.37
CA GLY A 46 8.97 -14.46 11.09
C GLY A 46 8.17 -15.59 10.42
N ASP A 47 6.95 -15.32 9.94
CA ASP A 47 6.19 -16.31 9.16
C ASP A 47 7.01 -16.71 7.92
N ARG A 48 7.02 -18.01 7.58
CA ARG A 48 7.81 -18.51 6.45
C ARG A 48 7.37 -17.84 5.13
N PRO A 49 8.28 -17.32 4.30
CA PRO A 49 7.90 -16.59 3.09
C PRO A 49 7.02 -17.39 2.11
N SER A 50 7.21 -18.71 2.02
CA SER A 50 6.36 -19.60 1.22
C SER A 50 4.91 -19.59 1.70
N ASP A 51 4.72 -19.67 3.01
CA ASP A 51 3.40 -19.82 3.62
C ASP A 51 2.65 -18.48 3.54
N VAL A 52 3.38 -17.36 3.71
CA VAL A 52 2.85 -16.02 3.47
C VAL A 52 2.45 -15.85 2.00
N ALA A 53 3.29 -16.27 1.04
CA ALA A 53 2.97 -16.15 -0.38
C ALA A 53 1.65 -16.89 -0.71
N THR A 54 1.52 -18.14 -0.28
CA THR A 54 0.29 -18.94 -0.46
C THR A 54 -0.91 -18.31 0.21
N ARG A 55 -0.79 -17.90 1.49
CA ARG A 55 -1.87 -17.29 2.28
C ARG A 55 -2.43 -16.02 1.63
N PHE A 56 -1.57 -15.22 1.00
CA PHE A 56 -1.94 -13.96 0.37
C PHE A 56 -2.13 -14.07 -1.16
N GLY A 57 -2.21 -15.29 -1.70
CA GLY A 57 -2.59 -15.54 -3.10
C GLY A 57 -1.49 -15.27 -4.13
N PHE A 58 -0.22 -15.27 -3.73
CA PHE A 58 0.91 -15.18 -4.65
C PHE A 58 1.32 -16.56 -5.15
N SER A 59 1.60 -16.66 -6.46
CA SER A 59 2.04 -17.93 -7.06
C SER A 59 3.42 -18.38 -6.60
N THR A 60 4.28 -17.44 -6.23
CA THR A 60 5.65 -17.69 -5.75
C THR A 60 6.09 -16.63 -4.75
N THR A 61 7.07 -16.97 -3.90
CA THR A 61 7.75 -16.01 -3.01
C THR A 61 8.39 -14.86 -3.79
N SER A 62 8.94 -15.14 -4.98
CA SER A 62 9.50 -14.12 -5.88
C SER A 62 8.45 -13.13 -6.39
N SER A 63 7.25 -13.60 -6.77
CA SER A 63 6.16 -12.73 -7.20
C SER A 63 5.67 -11.83 -6.06
N MET A 64 5.57 -12.38 -4.85
CA MET A 64 5.25 -11.61 -3.63
C MET A 64 6.31 -10.54 -3.37
N ARG A 65 7.60 -10.89 -3.38
CA ARG A 65 8.69 -9.95 -3.15
C ARG A 65 8.67 -8.80 -4.17
N ARG A 66 8.52 -9.11 -5.46
CA ARG A 66 8.40 -8.10 -6.53
C ARG A 66 7.17 -7.20 -6.32
N ALA A 67 6.05 -7.76 -5.90
CA ALA A 67 4.86 -6.97 -5.60
C ALA A 67 5.12 -6.00 -4.45
N LEU A 68 5.81 -6.43 -3.38
CA LEU A 68 6.17 -5.57 -2.26
C LEU A 68 7.19 -4.50 -2.63
N GLU A 69 8.20 -4.81 -3.44
CA GLU A 69 9.22 -3.86 -3.89
C GLU A 69 8.63 -2.72 -4.73
N ARG A 70 7.59 -2.99 -5.53
CA ARG A 70 6.91 -1.99 -6.35
C ARG A 70 6.06 -1.01 -5.54
N VAL A 71 5.73 -1.34 -4.30
CA VAL A 71 4.85 -0.52 -3.48
C VAL A 71 5.69 0.45 -2.64
N ARG A 72 5.64 1.73 -3.03
CA ARG A 72 6.37 2.81 -2.36
C ARG A 72 5.82 3.07 -0.95
N PRO A 73 6.67 3.12 0.09
CA PRO A 73 6.26 3.56 1.41
C PRO A 73 5.97 5.07 1.42
N PRO A 74 5.00 5.55 2.21
CA PRO A 74 4.81 6.96 2.43
C PRO A 74 6.04 7.54 3.13
N THR A 75 6.47 8.71 2.67
CA THR A 75 7.54 9.47 3.31
C THR A 75 6.88 10.53 4.17
N ASN A 76 6.92 10.36 5.50
CA ASN A 76 6.55 11.46 6.39
C ASN A 76 7.66 12.51 6.31
N ARG A 77 7.38 13.65 5.67
CA ARG A 77 8.13 14.87 5.95
C ARG A 77 7.71 15.31 7.35
N ARG A 78 8.51 14.93 8.35
CA ARG A 78 8.50 15.63 9.64
C ARG A 78 9.19 16.98 9.47
#